data_AF-A0A349DCI4-F1
#
_entry.id   AF-A0A349DCI4-F1
#
_cell.length_a   1.000
_cell.length_b   1.000
_cell.length_c   1.000
_cell.angle_alpha   90.00
_cell.angle_beta   90.00
_cell.angle_gamma   90.00
#
_symmetry.space_group_name_H-M   'P 1'
#
loop_
_entity.id
_entity.type
_entity.pdbx_description
1 polymer ?
#
loop_
_entity_poly.entity_id
_entity_poly.type
_entity_poly.pdbx_seq_one_letter_code
_entity_poly.pdbx_strand_id
1 'polypeptide(L)'
;DSPVAAWMMSRRGLSLCGVHFASPPYTSQRAEMKVCSLLKQVAKYSGEIPLHIVPFTHIQEEIKDKCPEELFTIIMRRFMMRCSERIAKKNDCGALITGESVGQVASQT
;
A
#
# COMPACT_ATOMS: atom_id res chain seq x y z
N ASP A 1 0.27 10.88 1.66
CA ASP A 1 -1.17 10.76 1.32
C ASP A 1 -1.85 9.59 2.03
N SER A 2 -1.33 8.36 1.94
CA SER A 2 -1.98 7.18 2.57
C SER A 2 -2.23 7.26 4.10
N PRO A 3 -1.39 7.88 4.96
CA PRO A 3 -1.73 8.04 6.38
C PRO A 3 -2.89 9.02 6.63
N VAL A 4 -3.04 10.03 5.76
CA VAL A 4 -4.15 10.98 5.82
C VAL A 4 -5.44 10.29 5.39
N ALA A 5 -5.41 9.50 4.31
CA ALA A 5 -6.55 8.69 3.90
C ALA A 5 -6.97 7.71 5.00
N ALA A 6 -6.00 7.03 5.64
CA ALA A 6 -6.25 6.16 6.78
C ALA A 6 -6.95 6.93 7.92
N TRP A 7 -6.43 8.09 8.32
CA TRP A 7 -7.03 8.93 9.37
C TRP A 7 -8.44 9.43 9.01
N MET A 8 -8.68 9.82 7.76
CA MET A 8 -10.00 10.26 7.30
C MET A 8 -11.03 9.13 7.39
N MET A 9 -10.62 7.90 7.06
CA MET A 9 -11.50 6.73 7.12
C MET A 9 -11.76 6.28 8.55
N SER A 10 -10.74 6.29 9.42
CA SER A 10 -10.94 5.95 10.83
C SER A 10 -11.91 6.89 11.53
N ARG A 11 -11.90 8.18 11.17
CA ARG A 11 -12.87 9.17 11.70
C ARG A 11 -14.32 8.86 11.34
N ARG A 12 -14.56 8.01 10.34
CA ARG A 12 -15.89 7.54 9.95
C ARG A 12 -16.29 6.21 10.61
N GLY A 13 -15.51 5.75 11.60
CA GLY A 13 -15.77 4.52 12.35
C GLY A 13 -15.26 3.24 11.66
N LEU A 14 -14.43 3.36 10.62
CA LEU A 14 -13.83 2.20 9.95
C LEU A 14 -12.62 1.68 10.73
N SER A 15 -12.60 0.37 10.98
CA SER A 15 -11.38 -0.35 11.37
C SER A 15 -10.45 -0.48 10.16
N LEU A 16 -9.14 -0.36 10.39
CA LEU A 16 -8.16 -0.29 9.33
C LEU A 16 -7.23 -1.50 9.35
N CYS A 17 -6.90 -2.01 8.16
CA CYS A 17 -5.85 -2.98 7.93
C CYS A 17 -4.85 -2.38 6.93
N GLY A 18 -3.60 -2.22 7.34
CA GLY A 18 -2.54 -1.65 6.52
C GLY A 18 -1.86 -2.70 5.66
N VAL A 19 -1.52 -2.36 4.41
CA VAL A 19 -0.67 -3.16 3.53
C VAL A 19 0.48 -2.30 3.03
N HIS A 20 1.71 -2.76 3.24
CA HIS A 20 2.94 -2.13 2.77
C HIS A 20 3.73 -3.09 1.89
N PHE A 21 4.07 -2.66 0.67
CA PHE A 21 4.91 -3.43 -0.24
C PHE A 21 6.37 -3.01 -0.06
N ALA A 22 7.23 -3.96 0.30
CA ALA A 22 8.66 -3.76 0.49
C ALA A 22 9.45 -4.50 -0.59
N SER A 23 10.38 -3.82 -1.24
CA SER A 23 11.22 -4.37 -2.31
C SER A 23 12.72 -4.15 -2.03
N PRO A 24 13.32 -4.68 -0.95
CA PRO A 24 14.77 -4.60 -0.75
C PRO A 24 15.51 -5.29 -1.91
N PRO A 25 16.65 -4.75 -2.40
CA PRO A 25 17.37 -3.56 -1.92
C PRO A 25 16.85 -2.22 -2.46
N TYR A 26 15.86 -2.22 -3.37
CA TYR A 26 15.29 -1.00 -3.96
C TYR A 26 14.56 -0.12 -2.94
N THR A 27 14.03 -0.72 -1.86
CA THR A 27 13.48 0.02 -0.71
C THR A 27 14.36 -0.14 0.52
N SER A 28 14.59 0.98 1.22
CA SER A 28 15.36 0.97 2.47
C SER A 28 14.53 0.53 3.68
N GLN A 29 15.18 -0.09 4.67
CA GLN A 29 14.58 -0.40 5.97
C GLN A 29 14.06 0.87 6.68
N ARG A 30 14.66 2.03 6.40
CA ARG A 30 14.18 3.33 6.89
C ARG A 30 12.79 3.70 6.34
N ALA A 31 12.47 3.31 5.12
CA ALA A 31 11.14 3.53 4.54
C ALA A 31 10.09 2.69 5.28
N GLU A 32 10.39 1.43 5.57
CA GLU A 32 9.51 0.55 6.36
C GLU A 32 9.30 1.11 7.77
N MET A 33 10.38 1.54 8.46
CA MET A 33 10.27 2.18 9.77
C MET A 33 9.42 3.46 9.73
N LYS A 34 9.51 4.24 8.65
CA LYS A 34 8.68 5.43 8.44
C LYS A 34 7.19 5.06 8.30
N VAL A 35 6.86 3.98 7.61
CA VAL A 35 5.47 3.50 7.51
C VAL A 35 4.95 3.08 8.88
N CYS A 36 5.74 2.30 9.62
CA CYS A 36 5.40 1.89 10.98
C CYS A 36 5.20 3.09 11.91
N SER A 37 6.05 4.11 11.85
CA SER A 37 5.91 5.30 12.70
C SER A 37 4.67 6.13 12.37
N LEU A 38 4.34 6.27 11.09
CA LEU A 38 3.14 6.97 10.64
C LEU A 38 1.86 6.22 11.06
N LEU A 39 1.82 4.90 10.87
CA LEU A 39 0.66 4.11 11.31
C LEU A 39 0.50 4.10 12.83
N LYS A 40 1.59 4.12 13.60
CA LYS A 40 1.53 4.31 15.06
C LYS A 40 0.89 5.64 15.44
N GLN A 41 1.12 6.71 14.67
CA GLN A 41 0.48 8.00 14.92
C GLN A 41 -1.02 7.95 14.62
N VAL A 42 -1.43 7.29 13.53
CA VAL A 42 -2.85 7.10 13.18
C VAL A 42 -3.56 6.22 14.21
N ALA A 43 -2.90 5.14 14.66
CA ALA A 43 -3.43 4.18 15.64
C ALA A 43 -3.83 4.83 16.98
N LYS A 44 -3.18 5.95 17.35
CA LYS A 44 -3.58 6.74 18.54
C LYS A 44 -5.03 7.22 18.48
N TYR A 45 -5.59 7.37 17.29
CA TYR A 45 -6.94 7.87 17.05
C TYR A 45 -7.88 6.82 16.47
N SER A 46 -7.36 5.81 15.78
CA SER A 46 -8.15 4.77 15.10
C SER A 46 -8.22 3.44 15.84
N GLY A 47 -7.48 3.28 16.94
CA GLY A 47 -7.26 1.97 17.56
C GLY A 47 -6.18 1.15 16.85
N GLU A 48 -6.12 -0.15 17.13
CA GLU A 48 -5.13 -1.04 16.55
C GLU A 48 -5.28 -1.14 15.02
N ILE A 49 -4.14 -1.03 14.31
CA ILE A 49 -4.07 -1.16 12.85
C ILE A 49 -3.09 -2.30 12.55
N PRO A 50 -3.58 -3.51 12.24
CA PRO A 50 -2.74 -4.58 11.73
C PRO A 50 -2.01 -4.13 10.46
N LEU A 51 -0.72 -4.44 10.33
CA LEU A 51 0.09 -4.09 9.17
C LEU A 51 0.65 -5.35 8.51
N HIS A 52 0.32 -5.57 7.25
CA HIS A 52 0.92 -6.60 6.42
C HIS A 52 2.08 -6.01 5.61
N ILE A 53 3.28 -6.56 5.80
CA ILE A 53 4.45 -6.24 5.00
C ILE A 53 4.62 -7.32 3.94
N VAL A 54 4.47 -6.93 2.69
CA VAL A 54 4.48 -7.83 1.54
C VAL A 54 5.82 -7.71 0.82
N PRO A 55 6.64 -8.78 0.77
CA PRO A 55 7.85 -8.78 -0.04
C PRO A 55 7.48 -8.74 -1.53
N PHE A 56 7.98 -7.75 -2.23
CA PHE A 56 7.56 -7.43 -3.60
C PHE A 56 8.72 -7.39 -4.60
N THR A 57 9.99 -7.55 -4.14
CA THR A 57 11.20 -7.53 -4.98
C THR A 57 11.10 -8.47 -6.18
N HIS A 58 10.79 -9.74 -5.96
CA HIS A 58 10.74 -10.74 -7.04
C HIS A 58 9.70 -10.38 -8.11
N ILE A 59 8.52 -9.90 -7.70
CA ILE A 59 7.48 -9.47 -8.64
C ILE A 59 7.96 -8.25 -9.43
N GLN A 60 8.62 -7.31 -8.76
CA GLN A 60 9.15 -6.10 -9.39
C GLN A 60 10.23 -6.42 -10.43
N GLU A 61 11.14 -7.34 -10.14
CA GLU A 61 12.20 -7.79 -11.06
C GLU A 61 11.60 -8.51 -12.27
N GLU A 62 10.65 -9.42 -12.05
CA GLU A 62 9.95 -10.12 -13.11
C GLU A 62 9.18 -9.18 -14.06
N ILE A 63 8.57 -8.12 -13.53
CA ILE A 63 7.93 -7.09 -14.36
C ILE A 63 8.97 -6.33 -15.17
N LYS A 64 10.11 -5.98 -14.56
CA LYS A 64 11.19 -5.27 -15.25
C LYS A 64 11.75 -6.07 -16.41
N ASP A 65 11.92 -7.37 -16.23
CA ASP A 65 12.57 -8.24 -17.21
C ASP A 65 11.63 -8.67 -18.34
N LYS A 66 10.32 -8.77 -18.07
CA LYS A 66 9.35 -9.40 -18.99
C LYS A 66 8.34 -8.45 -19.61
N CYS A 67 8.29 -7.18 -19.19
CA CYS A 67 7.28 -6.23 -19.65
C CYS A 67 7.91 -4.97 -20.26
N PRO A 68 7.18 -4.26 -21.14
CA PRO A 68 7.62 -2.96 -21.65
C PRO A 68 7.83 -1.96 -20.52
N GLU A 69 8.94 -1.23 -20.55
CA GLU A 69 9.33 -0.26 -19.52
C GLU A 69 8.24 0.82 -19.31
N GLU A 70 7.61 1.27 -20.39
CA GLU A 70 6.52 2.26 -20.38
C GLU A 70 5.31 1.81 -19.53
N LEU A 71 5.10 0.49 -19.42
CA LEU A 71 3.98 -0.10 -18.68
C LEU A 71 4.37 -0.56 -17.27
N PHE A 72 5.66 -0.47 -16.91
CA PHE A 72 6.21 -1.00 -15.66
C PHE A 72 5.38 -0.58 -14.44
N THR A 73 5.14 0.73 -14.28
CA THR A 73 4.41 1.28 -13.13
C THR A 73 2.95 0.80 -13.08
N ILE A 74 2.29 0.69 -14.23
CA ILE A 74 0.88 0.27 -14.33
C ILE A 74 0.76 -1.20 -13.94
N ILE A 75 1.63 -2.05 -14.50
CA ILE A 75 1.65 -3.49 -14.20
C ILE A 75 1.98 -3.71 -12.73
N MET A 76 2.97 -2.98 -12.20
CA MET A 76 3.34 -3.01 -10.79
C MET A 76 2.13 -2.72 -9.88
N ARG A 77 1.38 -1.63 -10.15
CA ARG A 77 0.17 -1.27 -9.38
C ARG A 77 -0.92 -2.33 -9.50
N ARG A 78 -1.12 -2.94 -10.67
CA ARG A 78 -2.08 -4.05 -10.82
C ARG A 78 -1.73 -5.24 -9.93
N PHE A 79 -0.46 -5.59 -9.82
CA PHE A 79 -0.02 -6.66 -8.91
C PHE A 79 -0.21 -6.27 -7.44
N MET A 80 0.14 -5.05 -7.06
CA MET A 80 -0.12 -4.55 -5.70
C MET A 80 -1.61 -4.63 -5.35
N MET A 81 -2.50 -4.19 -6.24
CA MET A 81 -3.95 -4.26 -6.02
C MET A 81 -4.45 -5.70 -5.87
N ARG A 82 -3.97 -6.64 -6.70
CA ARG A 82 -4.33 -8.06 -6.59
C ARG A 82 -3.85 -8.69 -5.29
N CYS A 83 -2.65 -8.32 -4.83
CA CYS A 83 -2.13 -8.76 -3.54
C CYS A 83 -2.98 -8.20 -2.38
N SER A 84 -3.29 -6.90 -2.42
CA SER A 84 -4.13 -6.24 -1.42
C SER A 84 -5.54 -6.82 -1.38
N GLU A 85 -6.15 -7.12 -2.52
CA GLU A 85 -7.48 -7.77 -2.58
C GLU A 85 -7.47 -9.15 -1.92
N ARG A 86 -6.42 -9.95 -2.14
CA ARG A 86 -6.27 -11.26 -1.48
C ARG A 86 -6.11 -11.13 0.04
N ILE A 87 -5.36 -10.13 0.50
CA ILE A 87 -5.21 -9.84 1.93
C ILE A 87 -6.54 -9.36 2.51
N ALA A 88 -7.25 -8.47 1.82
CA ALA A 88 -8.57 -7.97 2.22
C ALA A 88 -9.57 -9.12 2.40
N LYS A 89 -9.67 -10.04 1.43
CA LYS A 89 -10.56 -11.21 1.51
C LYS A 89 -10.20 -12.14 2.68
N LYS A 90 -8.92 -12.29 3.02
CA LYS A 90 -8.48 -13.13 4.15
C LYS A 90 -8.77 -12.50 5.51
N ASN A 91 -8.95 -11.18 5.57
CA ASN A 91 -9.22 -10.42 6.79
C ASN A 91 -10.63 -9.83 6.80
N ASP A 92 -11.55 -10.37 5.99
CA ASP A 92 -12.95 -9.93 5.87
C ASP A 92 -13.13 -8.40 5.68
N CYS A 93 -12.18 -7.78 4.97
CA CYS A 93 -12.22 -6.34 4.70
C CYS A 93 -13.22 -6.04 3.57
N GLY A 94 -14.14 -5.10 3.81
CA GLY A 94 -15.18 -4.72 2.84
C GLY A 94 -14.74 -3.77 1.72
N ALA A 95 -13.57 -3.14 1.83
CA ALA A 95 -13.08 -2.17 0.83
C ALA A 95 -11.55 -2.05 0.85
N LEU A 96 -11.00 -1.60 -0.28
CA LEU A 96 -9.61 -1.13 -0.38
C LEU A 96 -9.61 0.40 -0.43
N ILE A 97 -8.79 1.01 0.41
CA ILE A 97 -8.60 2.47 0.46
C ILE A 97 -7.18 2.78 0.01
N THR A 98 -7.04 3.72 -0.92
CA THR A 98 -5.75 4.25 -1.35
C THR A 98 -5.70 5.75 -1.08
N GLY A 99 -4.50 6.30 -0.92
CA GLY A 99 -4.30 7.75 -0.80
C GLY A 99 -4.13 8.45 -2.14
N GLU A 100 -4.68 7.89 -3.21
CA GLU A 100 -4.48 8.40 -4.56
C GLU A 100 -5.33 9.65 -4.77
N SER A 101 -4.73 10.68 -5.39
CA SER A 101 -5.44 11.89 -5.80
C SER A 101 -5.40 11.99 -7.32
N VAL A 102 -6.56 12.25 -7.93
CA VAL A 102 -6.67 12.44 -9.38
C VAL A 102 -5.74 13.58 -9.82
N GLY A 103 -4.92 13.35 -10.85
CA GLY A 103 -4.02 14.33 -11.45
C GLY A 103 -2.69 14.56 -10.70
N GLN A 104 -2.37 13.79 -9.66
CA GLN A 104 -1.15 14.01 -8.86
C GLN A 104 0.12 13.47 -9.52
N VAL A 105 0.04 12.38 -10.28
CA VAL A 105 1.17 11.78 -11.02
C VAL A 105 0.69 11.16 -12.33
N ALA A 106 1.59 10.94 -13.29
CA ALA A 106 1.27 10.39 -14.62
C ALA A 106 0.57 9.02 -14.61
N SER A 107 0.71 8.23 -13.54
CA SER A 107 -0.04 6.97 -13.38
C SER A 107 -1.47 7.17 -12.85
N GLN A 108 -1.84 8.40 -12.49
CA GLN A 108 -3.10 8.83 -11.88
C GLN A 108 -3.75 9.95 -12.70
N THR A 109 -3.63 9.87 -14.03
CA THR A 109 -4.32 10.74 -14.99
C THR A 109 -5.75 10.32 -15.23
#